data_AF-A0A526RVV5-F1
#
_entry.id   AF-A0A526RVV5-F1
#
_cell.length_a   1.000
_cell.length_b   1.000
_cell.length_c   1.000
_cell.angle_alpha   90.00
_cell.angle_beta   90.00
_cell.angle_gamma   90.00
#
_symmetry.space_group_name_H-M   'P 1'
#
loop_
_entity.id
_entity.type
_entity.pdbx_description
1 polymer ?
#
loop_
_entity_poly.entity_id
_entity_poly.type
_entity_poly.pdbx_seq_one_letter_code
_entity_poly.pdbx_strand_id
1 'polypeptide(L)'
;MDNASIWPIVTRRRSRTAAPICQAYYEAGLDEEIGEGRIPFKGGYEAFHANREDVLWTLWNGPAKPTADDGKSAKAATERLINGTGTFEDECAARGFDPEEVFESRVRWHKRFVDAGLPSPFVAQTKGGGNADAPEDVPPTKRQNA
;
A
#
# COMPACT_ATOMS: atom_id res chain seq x y z
N MET A 1 9.48 -29.82 9.58
CA MET A 1 8.08 -29.40 9.40
C MET A 1 8.09 -28.42 8.22
N ASP A 2 7.41 -28.73 7.13
CA ASP A 2 7.49 -27.96 5.89
C ASP A 2 6.83 -26.57 6.04
N ASN A 3 7.40 -25.51 5.45
CA ASN A 3 6.92 -24.13 5.58
C ASN A 3 5.46 -23.97 5.15
N ALA A 4 5.02 -24.76 4.15
CA ALA A 4 3.64 -24.81 3.69
C ALA A 4 2.65 -25.28 4.76
N SER A 5 3.09 -26.13 5.69
CA SER A 5 2.26 -26.65 6.79
C SER A 5 2.18 -25.71 8.00
N ILE A 6 3.21 -24.88 8.21
CA ILE A 6 3.32 -23.98 9.35
C ILE A 6 2.47 -22.73 9.15
N TRP A 7 2.45 -22.17 7.93
CA TRP A 7 1.79 -20.90 7.66
C TRP A 7 0.28 -20.87 7.98
N PRO A 8 -0.52 -21.91 7.65
CA PRO A 8 -1.92 -21.96 8.06
C PRO A 8 -2.10 -21.98 9.58
N ILE A 9 -1.19 -22.64 10.31
CA ILE A 9 -1.23 -22.69 11.78
C ILE A 9 -0.95 -21.30 12.36
N VAL A 10 0.05 -20.59 11.83
CA VAL A 10 0.37 -19.21 12.24
C VAL A 10 -0.81 -18.28 11.99
N THR A 11 -1.40 -18.35 10.79
CA THR A 11 -2.57 -17.55 10.42
C THR A 11 -3.75 -17.83 11.35
N ARG A 12 -4.03 -19.12 11.61
CA ARG A 12 -5.09 -19.57 12.51
C ARG A 12 -4.90 -19.09 13.95
N ARG A 13 -3.67 -19.06 14.44
CA ARG A 13 -3.34 -18.56 15.79
C ARG A 13 -3.47 -17.04 15.85
N ARG A 14 -3.02 -16.33 14.82
CA ARG A 14 -3.13 -14.87 14.75
C ARG A 14 -4.60 -14.43 14.80
N SER A 15 -5.46 -15.03 13.98
CA SER A 15 -6.88 -14.66 13.93
C SER A 15 -7.65 -14.99 15.22
N ARG A 16 -7.16 -15.92 16.03
CA ARG A 16 -7.81 -16.34 17.30
C ARG A 16 -7.20 -15.74 18.56
N THR A 17 -6.01 -15.13 18.47
CA THR A 17 -5.28 -14.64 19.64
C THR A 17 -4.94 -13.17 19.50
N ALA A 18 -4.09 -12.81 18.53
CA ALA A 18 -3.64 -11.43 18.40
C ALA A 18 -4.75 -10.51 17.86
N ALA A 19 -5.43 -10.92 16.78
CA ALA A 19 -6.43 -10.08 16.13
C ALA A 19 -7.60 -9.70 17.06
N PRO A 20 -8.19 -10.62 17.87
CA PRO A 20 -9.27 -10.24 18.78
C PRO A 20 -8.83 -9.28 19.89
N ILE A 21 -7.60 -9.41 20.38
CA ILE A 21 -7.05 -8.50 21.41
C ILE A 21 -6.89 -7.10 20.82
N CYS A 22 -6.29 -7.01 19.63
CA CYS A 22 -6.11 -5.72 18.96
C CYS A 22 -7.46 -5.08 18.57
N GLN A 23 -8.40 -5.89 18.07
CA GLN A 23 -9.76 -5.45 17.72
C GLN A 23 -10.47 -4.85 18.93
N ALA A 24 -10.47 -5.54 20.07
CA ALA A 24 -11.15 -5.06 21.27
C ALA A 24 -10.60 -3.70 21.74
N TYR A 25 -9.27 -3.51 21.68
CA TYR A 25 -8.66 -2.23 22.04
C TYR A 25 -8.99 -1.12 21.04
N TYR A 26 -8.91 -1.42 19.74
CA TYR A 26 -9.25 -0.48 18.68
C TYR A 26 -10.70 -0.01 18.76
N GLU A 27 -11.63 -0.96 18.91
CA GLU A 27 -13.05 -0.66 18.99
C GLU A 27 -13.39 0.19 20.22
N ALA A 28 -12.87 -0.18 21.40
CA ALA A 28 -13.13 0.58 22.62
C ALA A 28 -12.52 1.99 22.55
N GLY A 29 -11.30 2.11 22.03
CA GLY A 29 -10.63 3.40 21.88
C GLY A 29 -11.34 4.32 20.90
N LEU A 30 -11.76 3.83 19.73
CA LEU A 30 -12.45 4.67 18.75
C LEU A 30 -13.84 5.10 19.24
N ASP A 31 -14.54 4.22 19.94
CA ASP A 31 -15.83 4.49 20.56
C ASP A 31 -15.74 5.62 21.59
N GLU A 32 -14.72 5.59 22.46
CA GLU A 32 -14.43 6.65 23.44
C GLU A 32 -14.09 7.98 22.74
N GLU A 33 -13.18 7.96 21.77
CA GLU A 33 -12.73 9.17 21.06
C GLU A 33 -13.87 9.86 20.28
N ILE A 34 -14.80 9.09 19.72
CA ILE A 34 -16.00 9.62 19.05
C ILE A 34 -17.04 10.07 20.08
N GLY A 35 -17.28 9.29 21.14
CA GLY A 35 -18.25 9.60 22.19
C GLY A 35 -17.93 10.88 22.95
N GLU A 36 -16.65 11.16 23.17
CA GLU A 36 -16.19 12.40 23.78
C GLU A 36 -16.04 13.57 22.79
N GLY A 37 -16.25 13.32 21.50
CA GLY A 37 -16.20 14.34 20.45
C GLY A 37 -14.79 14.79 20.06
N ARG A 38 -13.76 14.00 20.38
CA ARG A 38 -12.37 14.27 19.94
C ARG A 38 -12.22 13.99 18.44
N ILE A 39 -12.91 12.95 17.96
CA ILE A 39 -13.03 12.64 16.54
C ILE A 39 -14.44 13.01 16.07
N PRO A 40 -14.59 13.98 15.16
CA PRO A 40 -15.91 14.35 14.65
C PRO A 40 -16.47 13.24 13.75
N PHE A 41 -17.63 12.68 14.12
CA PHE A 41 -18.34 11.71 13.30
C PHE A 41 -19.59 12.33 12.64
N LYS A 42 -19.80 12.05 11.36
CA LYS A 42 -20.94 12.56 10.62
C LYS A 42 -22.24 11.95 11.15
N GLY A 43 -23.12 12.79 11.68
CA GLY A 43 -24.36 12.35 12.34
C GLY A 43 -24.23 12.14 13.85
N GLY A 44 -23.06 12.45 14.42
CA GLY A 44 -22.82 12.32 15.86
C GLY A 44 -22.69 10.86 16.33
N TYR A 45 -22.63 10.68 17.65
CA TYR A 45 -22.41 9.39 18.28
C TYR A 45 -23.54 8.38 17.99
N GLU A 46 -24.79 8.81 17.95
CA GLU A 46 -25.94 7.93 17.62
C GLU A 46 -25.78 7.28 16.24
N ALA A 47 -25.32 8.04 15.25
CA ALA A 47 -25.06 7.52 13.91
C ALA A 47 -23.87 6.55 13.89
N PHE A 48 -22.82 6.82 14.67
CA PHE A 48 -21.71 5.91 14.84
C PHE A 48 -22.16 4.59 15.47
N HIS A 49 -22.89 4.67 16.59
CA HIS A 49 -23.38 3.50 17.32
C HIS A 49 -24.30 2.63 16.45
N ALA A 50 -25.17 3.24 15.64
CA ALA A 50 -26.04 2.53 14.71
C ALA A 50 -25.28 1.79 13.59
N ASN A 51 -24.08 2.25 13.22
CA ASN A 51 -23.26 1.68 12.14
C ASN A 51 -21.92 1.12 12.66
N ARG A 52 -21.86 0.77 13.94
CA ARG A 52 -20.60 0.48 14.65
C ARG A 52 -19.80 -0.63 13.97
N GLU A 53 -20.46 -1.69 13.53
CA GLU A 53 -19.82 -2.83 12.87
C GLU A 53 -19.16 -2.44 11.53
N ASP A 54 -19.83 -1.60 10.73
CA ASP A 54 -19.33 -1.15 9.44
C ASP A 54 -18.17 -0.16 9.60
N VAL A 55 -18.26 0.74 10.57
CA VAL A 55 -17.24 1.77 10.83
C VAL A 55 -15.98 1.16 11.45
N LEU A 56 -16.14 0.16 12.32
CA LEU A 56 -15.03 -0.48 13.03
C LEU A 56 -14.47 -1.71 12.31
N TRP A 57 -14.93 -1.97 11.09
CA TRP A 57 -14.37 -3.05 10.28
C TRP A 57 -12.90 -2.79 10.00
N THR A 58 -12.03 -3.70 10.43
CA THR A 58 -10.59 -3.59 10.22
C THR A 58 -9.96 -4.95 9.91
N LEU A 59 -8.78 -4.91 9.30
CA LEU A 59 -7.97 -6.08 9.00
C LEU A 59 -6.65 -6.04 9.78
N TRP A 60 -6.39 -7.11 10.53
CA TRP A 60 -5.16 -7.27 11.30
C TRP A 60 -4.10 -8.01 10.50
N ASN A 61 -3.34 -7.23 9.73
CA ASN A 61 -2.26 -7.73 8.90
C ASN A 61 -1.08 -8.21 9.76
N GLY A 62 -0.34 -9.19 9.25
CA GLY A 62 0.91 -9.61 9.89
C GLY A 62 1.99 -9.83 8.85
N PRO A 63 3.16 -10.40 9.23
CA PRO A 63 4.29 -10.54 8.33
C PRO A 63 3.94 -11.32 7.06
N ALA A 64 4.72 -11.11 6.01
CA ALA A 64 4.55 -11.81 4.74
C ALA A 64 4.57 -13.34 4.90
N LYS A 65 3.78 -14.02 4.07
CA LYS A 65 3.84 -15.48 3.97
C LYS A 65 5.23 -15.91 3.49
N PRO A 66 5.87 -16.92 4.11
CA PRO A 66 7.10 -17.48 3.57
C PRO A 66 6.81 -18.12 2.21
N THR A 67 7.57 -17.71 1.20
CA THR A 67 7.51 -18.28 -0.14
C THR A 67 8.86 -18.86 -0.53
N ALA A 68 8.84 -19.92 -1.33
CA ALA A 68 10.06 -20.54 -1.84
C ALA A 68 10.61 -19.81 -3.08
N ASP A 69 9.74 -19.06 -3.77
CA ASP A 69 10.05 -18.33 -5.01
C ASP A 69 9.35 -16.96 -4.97
N ASP A 70 10.11 -15.95 -4.54
CA ASP A 70 9.66 -14.56 -4.47
C ASP A 70 9.30 -14.01 -5.86
N GLY A 71 10.00 -14.45 -6.90
CA GLY A 71 9.80 -13.98 -8.27
C GLY A 71 8.43 -14.38 -8.82
N LYS A 72 8.03 -15.64 -8.66
CA LYS A 72 6.68 -16.09 -9.03
C LYS A 72 5.60 -15.42 -8.20
N SER A 73 5.87 -15.19 -6.92
CA SER A 73 4.92 -14.52 -6.01
C SER A 73 4.68 -13.07 -6.44
N ALA A 74 5.73 -12.33 -6.80
CA ALA A 74 5.64 -10.97 -7.31
C ALA A 74 4.94 -10.89 -8.68
N LYS A 75 5.20 -11.87 -9.57
CA LYS A 75 4.51 -11.95 -10.87
C LYS A 75 3.02 -12.21 -10.70
N ALA A 76 2.65 -13.14 -9.81
CA ALA A 76 1.25 -13.42 -9.50
C ALA A 76 0.53 -12.19 -8.92
N ALA A 77 1.18 -11.44 -8.02
CA ALA A 77 0.64 -10.18 -7.50
C ALA A 77 0.39 -9.14 -8.61
N THR A 78 1.35 -9.00 -9.54
CA THR A 78 1.21 -8.11 -10.70
C THR A 78 0.03 -8.53 -11.59
N GLU A 79 -0.09 -9.83 -11.85
CA GLU A 79 -1.17 -10.38 -12.67
C GLU A 79 -2.55 -10.20 -12.04
N ARG A 80 -2.67 -10.34 -10.71
CA ARG A 80 -3.92 -10.07 -9.96
C ARG A 80 -4.35 -8.60 -9.99
N LEU A 81 -3.39 -7.68 -10.01
CA LEU A 81 -3.71 -6.26 -10.16
C LEU A 81 -4.11 -5.93 -11.60
N ILE A 82 -3.38 -6.47 -12.60
CA ILE A 82 -3.66 -6.21 -14.02
C ILE A 82 -5.02 -6.80 -14.45
N ASN A 83 -5.35 -8.00 -13.99
CA ASN A 83 -6.61 -8.66 -14.33
C ASN A 83 -7.81 -8.16 -13.50
N GLY A 84 -7.58 -7.28 -12.51
CA GLY A 84 -8.62 -6.73 -11.63
C GLY A 84 -9.19 -7.71 -10.62
N THR A 85 -8.54 -8.86 -10.36
CA THR A 85 -9.01 -9.85 -9.38
C THR A 85 -8.47 -9.61 -7.97
N GLY A 86 -7.45 -8.76 -7.82
CA GLY A 86 -6.90 -8.35 -6.54
C GLY A 86 -6.96 -6.84 -6.33
N THR A 87 -6.91 -6.43 -5.07
CA THR A 87 -6.88 -5.02 -4.66
C THR A 87 -5.48 -4.60 -4.25
N PHE A 88 -5.22 -3.29 -4.20
CA PHE A 88 -3.92 -2.77 -3.77
C PHE A 88 -3.66 -3.08 -2.29
N GLU A 89 -4.73 -3.04 -1.50
CA GLU A 89 -4.81 -3.37 -0.09
C GLU A 89 -4.42 -4.83 0.15
N ASP A 90 -5.02 -5.77 -0.60
CA ASP A 90 -4.73 -7.20 -0.48
C ASP A 90 -3.26 -7.51 -0.78
N GLU A 91 -2.70 -6.88 -1.81
CA GLU A 91 -1.30 -7.11 -2.19
C GLU A 91 -0.30 -6.48 -1.22
N CYS A 92 -0.67 -5.37 -0.55
CA CYS A 92 0.14 -4.78 0.51
C CYS A 92 0.04 -5.62 1.79
N ALA A 93 -1.16 -6.02 2.17
CA ALA A 93 -1.43 -6.89 3.31
C ALA A 93 -0.72 -8.25 3.19
N ALA A 94 -0.67 -8.84 1.99
CA ALA A 94 0.04 -10.09 1.73
C ALA A 94 1.55 -10.01 2.01
N ARG A 95 2.13 -8.81 1.90
CA ARG A 95 3.53 -8.50 2.24
C ARG A 95 3.70 -7.98 3.67
N GLY A 96 2.59 -7.79 4.40
CA GLY A 96 2.59 -7.23 5.75
C GLY A 96 2.80 -5.72 5.81
N PHE A 97 2.50 -5.01 4.72
CA PHE A 97 2.55 -3.55 4.69
C PHE A 97 1.16 -2.95 4.78
N ASP A 98 1.09 -1.75 5.34
CA ASP A 98 -0.11 -0.93 5.28
C ASP A 98 -0.22 -0.23 3.91
N PRO A 99 -1.35 -0.32 3.20
CA PRO A 99 -1.50 0.27 1.89
C PRO A 99 -1.38 1.81 1.90
N GLU A 100 -1.89 2.49 2.92
CA GLU A 100 -1.84 3.96 2.98
C GLU A 100 -0.40 4.43 3.19
N GLU A 101 0.34 3.82 4.12
CA GLU A 101 1.76 4.12 4.30
C GLU A 101 2.59 3.88 3.03
N VAL A 102 2.30 2.79 2.30
CA VAL A 102 2.96 2.49 1.03
C VAL A 102 2.61 3.55 -0.02
N PHE A 103 1.36 3.99 -0.07
CA PHE A 103 0.91 5.03 -0.99
C PHE A 103 1.60 6.38 -0.70
N GLU A 104 1.56 6.84 0.55
CA GLU A 104 2.22 8.08 0.97
C GLU A 104 3.73 8.04 0.71
N SER A 105 4.38 6.91 1.05
CA SER A 105 5.80 6.69 0.78
C SER A 105 6.09 6.77 -0.72
N ARG A 106 5.28 6.14 -1.57
CA ARG A 106 5.42 6.23 -3.02
C ARG A 106 5.31 7.67 -3.52
N VAL A 107 4.32 8.43 -3.07
CA VAL A 107 4.15 9.83 -3.44
C VAL A 107 5.38 10.66 -3.02
N ARG A 108 5.83 10.48 -1.77
CA ARG A 108 7.00 11.17 -1.22
C ARG A 108 8.26 10.88 -2.03
N TRP A 109 8.54 9.60 -2.30
CA TRP A 109 9.73 9.21 -3.05
C TRP A 109 9.63 9.64 -4.51
N HIS A 110 8.47 9.49 -5.15
CA HIS A 110 8.26 9.94 -6.54
C HIS A 110 8.62 11.41 -6.70
N LYS A 111 8.07 12.29 -5.85
CA LYS A 111 8.38 13.73 -5.86
C LYS A 111 9.88 13.98 -5.71
N ARG A 112 10.52 13.31 -4.73
CA ARG A 112 11.96 13.45 -4.49
C ARG A 112 12.83 13.04 -5.68
N PHE A 113 12.45 11.98 -6.41
CA PHE A 113 13.15 11.58 -7.63
C PHE A 113 13.01 12.64 -8.73
N VAL A 114 11.78 13.11 -8.97
CA VAL A 114 11.50 14.15 -9.98
C VAL A 114 12.22 15.45 -9.66
N ASP A 115 12.17 15.92 -8.41
CA ASP A 115 12.81 17.15 -7.95
C ASP A 115 14.34 17.08 -8.06
N ALA A 116 14.92 15.88 -7.88
CA ALA A 116 16.35 15.63 -8.03
C ALA A 116 16.79 15.42 -9.49
N GLY A 117 15.87 15.46 -10.46
CA GLY A 117 16.15 15.14 -11.87
C GLY A 117 16.51 13.67 -12.10
N LEU A 118 16.18 12.78 -11.17
CA LEU A 118 16.44 11.34 -11.26
C LEU A 118 15.21 10.61 -11.83
N PRO A 119 15.40 9.54 -12.62
CA PRO A 119 14.30 8.75 -13.15
C PRO A 119 13.54 8.07 -12.01
N SER A 120 12.24 8.37 -11.89
CA SER A 120 11.38 7.79 -10.86
C SER A 120 11.08 6.31 -11.15
N PRO A 121 11.28 5.39 -10.18
CA PRO A 121 10.98 3.97 -10.35
C PRO A 121 9.48 3.65 -10.40
N PHE A 122 8.61 4.61 -10.05
CA PHE A 122 7.16 4.42 -9.96
C PHE A 122 6.40 4.68 -11.27
N VAL A 123 7.08 5.26 -12.28
CA VAL A 123 6.49 5.47 -13.61
C VAL A 123 6.81 4.25 -14.45
N ALA A 124 5.81 3.68 -15.12
CA ALA A 124 6.00 2.54 -16.00
C ALA A 124 7.05 2.89 -17.06
N GLN A 125 8.22 2.27 -16.94
CA GLN A 125 9.24 2.36 -17.98
C GLN A 125 8.71 1.58 -19.17
N THR A 126 8.35 2.28 -20.24
CA THR A 126 7.97 1.67 -21.49
C THR A 126 9.20 0.93 -22.02
N LYS A 127 9.35 -0.36 -21.67
CA LYS A 127 10.29 -1.23 -22.39
C LYS A 127 9.71 -1.56 -23.75
N GLY A 128 9.66 -0.56 -24.62
CA GLY A 128 9.71 -0.73 -26.06
C GLY A 128 11.17 -0.64 -26.47
N GLY A 129 11.68 -1.65 -27.18
CA GLY A 129 13.06 -1.66 -27.65
C GLY A 129 13.39 -0.46 -28.54
N GLY A 130 14.64 -0.01 -28.48
CA GLY A 130 15.17 1.02 -29.37
C GLY A 130 16.02 2.03 -28.62
N ASN A 131 17.31 2.02 -28.92
CA ASN A 131 18.22 3.10 -28.60
C ASN A 131 17.76 4.36 -29.35
N ALA A 132 17.35 5.41 -28.65
CA ALA A 132 17.07 6.77 -29.13
C ALA A 132 16.70 7.63 -27.92
N ASP A 133 17.24 8.81 -27.62
CA ASP A 133 18.35 9.59 -28.12
C ASP A 133 18.80 10.43 -26.91
N ALA A 134 20.11 10.67 -26.77
CA ALA A 134 20.60 11.68 -25.84
C ALA A 134 20.04 13.05 -26.24
N PRO A 135 19.72 13.96 -25.31
CA PRO A 135 19.28 15.30 -25.70
C PRO A 135 20.40 15.98 -26.49
N GLU A 136 20.13 16.27 -27.76
CA GLU A 136 21.04 17.01 -28.63
C GLU A 136 21.31 18.41 -28.05
N ASP A 137 22.59 18.75 -27.98
CA ASP A 137 23.13 20.07 -27.65
C ASP A 137 22.43 21.16 -28.49
N VAL A 138 21.87 22.15 -27.81
CA VAL A 138 21.34 23.37 -28.44
C VAL A 138 22.49 24.14 -29.09
N PRO A 139 22.52 24.34 -30.42
CA PRO A 139 23.62 25.10 -31.04
C PRO A 139 23.45 26.61 -30.81
N PRO A 140 24.56 27.37 -30.73
CA PRO A 140 24.55 28.76 -30.25
C PRO A 140 23.96 29.72 -31.29
N THR A 141 23.10 30.62 -30.81
CA THR A 141 22.50 31.72 -31.57
C THR A 141 23.58 32.63 -32.15
N LYS A 142 23.77 32.61 -33.47
CA LYS A 142 24.63 33.58 -34.17
C LYS A 142 24.01 34.98 -34.05
N ARG A 143 24.71 35.88 -33.37
CA ARG A 143 24.50 37.33 -33.40
C ARG A 143 24.57 37.81 -34.85
N GLN A 144 23.50 38.42 -35.35
CA GLN A 144 23.55 39.25 -36.56
C GLN A 144 24.00 40.65 -36.13
N ASN A 145 25.17 41.07 -36.60
CA ASN A 145 25.66 42.44 -36.52
C ASN A 145 25.70 43.03 -37.94
N ALA A 146 25.24 44.29 -38.01
CA ALA A 146 25.41 45.30 -39.06
C ALA A 146 24.76 45.07 -40.43
#